data_AF-A0A7X8ZPR2-F1
#
_entry.id   AF-A0A7X8ZPR2-F1
#
_cell.length_a   1.000
_cell.length_b   1.000
_cell.length_c   1.000
_cell.angle_alpha   90.00
_cell.angle_beta   90.00
_cell.angle_gamma   90.00
#
_symmetry.space_group_name_H-M   'P 1'
#
loop_
_entity.id
_entity.type
_entity.pdbx_description
1 polymer ?
#
loop_
_entity_poly.entity_id
_entity_poly.type
_entity_poly.pdbx_seq_one_letter_code
_entity_poly.pdbx_strand_id
1 'polypeptide(L)'
;MSRQLSKQKNQQRNRQLNRQRSRQANNMNVYLSHWSAIRYYQVPQVDVFFPVEAMCNDVLHTTVYSYRARFNKKGIKSHYCKLDIPDKYLRYDPANDLHVVAPELAYMQLANYLDRQKLILLGILLAAKPVGSTAAPITTKKKMLECAQQLVGHRGRRAALQALQYVEDNCSADSAVEAVAFMILSLPNDLGGLNIRDLKMNVRFSLNAREREAFGENGYYVDFCSRFSRLAIDYDSEMYHSRDDLDPELRAKADREQVRRTVIAARGYEVMSLRTNQLYNPLYFEYFVREMFRRAKLRLRIRAKRFWGMLWRLHSLLPRAGIPKEIGGDPDRLARYKEAIERHEARDAKVRANFLGGHVFWRLKRWLWDRSMEVRRNILNPAWWWKEWGRRIGSQRAPNQIRTPV
;
A
#
# COMPACT_ATOMS: atom_id res chain seq x y z
N MET A 1 14.77 28.72 49.64
CA MET A 1 13.84 28.18 48.62
C MET A 1 13.58 29.12 47.42
N SER A 2 13.57 30.45 47.58
CA SER A 2 13.26 31.41 46.49
C SER A 2 14.23 31.43 45.29
N ARG A 3 15.55 31.28 45.54
CA ARG A 3 16.58 31.30 44.47
C ARG A 3 16.55 30.07 43.54
N GLN A 4 16.14 28.89 44.04
CA GLN A 4 16.02 27.68 43.23
C GLN A 4 14.77 27.72 42.32
N LEU A 5 13.64 28.23 42.84
CA LEU A 5 12.42 28.47 42.07
C LEU A 5 12.62 29.52 40.95
N SER A 6 13.40 30.57 41.21
CA SER A 6 13.79 31.59 40.21
C SER A 6 14.63 31.01 39.07
N LYS A 7 15.65 30.18 39.39
CA LYS A 7 16.49 29.51 38.38
C LYS A 7 15.69 28.53 37.50
N GLN A 8 14.76 27.77 38.10
CA GLN A 8 13.88 26.87 37.34
C GLN A 8 12.92 27.63 36.40
N LYS A 9 12.33 28.75 36.86
CA LYS A 9 11.50 29.61 36.00
C LYS A 9 12.28 30.22 34.83
N ASN A 10 13.51 30.68 35.06
CA ASN A 10 14.35 31.22 33.99
C ASN A 10 14.78 30.15 32.97
N GLN A 11 15.09 28.93 33.42
CA GLN A 11 15.37 27.81 32.50
C GLN A 11 14.15 27.43 31.66
N GLN A 12 12.95 27.39 32.24
CA GLN A 12 11.72 27.13 31.50
C GLN A 12 11.42 28.23 30.46
N ARG A 13 11.61 29.50 30.83
CA ARG A 13 11.42 30.65 29.93
C ARG A 13 12.41 30.63 28.76
N ASN A 14 13.69 30.35 29.01
CA ASN A 14 14.71 30.23 27.96
C ASN A 14 14.43 29.05 27.02
N ARG A 15 13.95 27.91 27.54
CA ARG A 15 13.51 26.77 26.70
C ARG A 15 12.31 27.14 25.82
N GLN A 16 11.37 27.93 26.32
CA GLN A 16 10.24 28.42 25.52
C GLN A 16 10.68 29.39 24.42
N LEU A 17 11.57 30.35 24.72
CA LEU A 17 12.11 31.30 23.75
C LEU A 17 12.93 30.61 22.65
N ASN A 18 13.78 29.64 23.01
CA ASN A 18 14.54 28.86 22.02
C ASN A 18 13.62 28.02 21.12
N ARG A 19 12.55 27.43 21.68
CA ARG A 19 11.53 26.73 20.89
C ARG A 19 10.77 27.67 19.96
N GLN A 20 10.46 28.89 20.38
CA GLN A 20 9.82 29.88 19.51
C GLN A 20 10.74 30.30 18.37
N ARG A 21 12.02 30.56 18.64
CA ARG A 21 13.01 30.91 17.61
C ARG A 21 13.26 29.77 16.62
N SER A 22 13.40 28.53 17.10
CA SER A 22 13.57 27.36 16.23
C SER A 22 12.34 27.15 15.34
N ARG A 23 11.13 27.33 15.89
CA ARG A 23 9.88 27.25 15.14
C ARG A 23 9.77 28.36 14.09
N GLN A 24 10.17 29.57 14.43
CA GLN A 24 10.13 30.69 13.49
C GLN A 24 11.13 30.49 12.33
N ALA A 25 12.33 29.97 12.62
CA ALA A 25 13.30 29.58 11.59
C ALA A 25 12.77 28.44 10.72
N ASN A 26 12.23 27.37 11.32
CA ASN A 26 11.58 26.28 10.60
C ASN A 26 10.45 26.77 9.70
N ASN A 27 9.62 27.72 10.16
CA ASN A 27 8.53 28.26 9.35
C ASN A 27 9.01 29.04 8.11
N MET A 28 10.27 29.47 8.05
CA MET A 28 10.87 30.12 6.89
C MET A 28 11.53 29.15 5.91
N ASN A 29 11.68 27.87 6.28
CA ASN A 29 12.34 26.85 5.46
C ASN A 29 11.39 26.24 4.42
N VAL A 30 11.98 25.72 3.34
CA VAL A 30 11.29 25.02 2.26
C VAL A 30 11.43 23.50 2.47
N TYR A 31 10.32 22.80 2.71
CA TYR A 31 10.35 21.36 2.97
C TYR A 31 9.94 20.55 1.75
N LEU A 32 10.73 19.54 1.38
CA LEU A 32 10.30 18.49 0.47
C LEU A 32 9.06 17.80 1.01
N SER A 33 8.03 17.60 0.17
CA SER A 33 6.67 17.26 0.61
C SER A 33 5.91 16.39 -0.39
N HIS A 34 4.71 15.92 -0.01
CA HIS A 34 3.83 15.11 -0.89
C HIS A 34 4.59 13.93 -1.54
N TRP A 35 4.42 13.71 -2.85
CA TRP A 35 5.08 12.63 -3.60
C TRP A 35 6.60 12.74 -3.62
N SER A 36 7.15 13.96 -3.61
CA SER A 36 8.61 14.11 -3.56
C SER A 36 9.19 13.70 -2.21
N ALA A 37 8.45 13.85 -1.11
CA ALA A 37 8.83 13.26 0.17
C ALA A 37 8.72 11.73 0.16
N ILE A 38 7.67 11.16 -0.46
CA ILE A 38 7.56 9.69 -0.63
C ILE A 38 8.75 9.14 -1.41
N ARG A 39 9.15 9.81 -2.51
CA ARG A 39 10.34 9.47 -3.30
C ARG A 39 11.61 9.48 -2.45
N TYR A 40 11.79 10.53 -1.65
CA TYR A 40 12.95 10.66 -0.76
C TYR A 40 13.06 9.50 0.25
N TYR A 41 11.93 9.03 0.80
CA TYR A 41 11.93 7.92 1.76
C TYR A 41 12.10 6.53 1.14
N GLN A 42 12.13 6.41 -0.20
CA GLN A 42 12.31 5.14 -0.91
C GLN A 42 11.40 4.02 -0.37
N VAL A 43 10.11 4.34 -0.24
CA VAL A 43 9.13 3.43 0.37
C VAL A 43 9.09 2.11 -0.41
N PRO A 44 9.31 0.95 0.24
CA PRO A 44 9.33 -0.33 -0.45
C PRO A 44 8.07 -0.59 -1.27
N GLN A 45 8.26 -1.06 -2.51
CA GLN A 45 7.19 -1.45 -3.44
C GLN A 45 6.16 -0.36 -3.76
N VAL A 46 6.38 0.90 -3.38
CA VAL A 46 5.41 1.98 -3.61
C VAL A 46 5.20 2.23 -5.11
N ASP A 47 6.27 2.13 -5.91
CA ASP A 47 6.26 2.34 -7.35
C ASP A 47 5.44 1.30 -8.13
N VAL A 48 5.19 0.13 -7.53
CA VAL A 48 4.31 -0.90 -8.12
C VAL A 48 2.88 -0.37 -8.28
N PHE A 49 2.44 0.49 -7.36
CA PHE A 49 1.06 1.00 -7.32
C PHE A 49 0.96 2.50 -7.63
N PHE A 50 1.98 3.25 -7.26
CA PHE A 50 2.07 4.68 -7.41
C PHE A 50 3.38 4.98 -8.13
N PRO A 51 3.40 5.11 -9.47
CA PRO A 51 4.63 5.44 -10.19
C PRO A 51 5.11 6.81 -9.72
N VAL A 52 6.01 6.86 -8.74
CA VAL A 52 6.22 8.05 -7.90
C VAL A 52 6.77 9.19 -8.73
N GLU A 53 7.65 8.88 -9.68
CA GLU A 53 8.18 9.84 -10.65
C GLU A 53 7.07 10.48 -11.47
N ALA A 54 6.13 9.68 -11.96
CA ALA A 54 5.01 10.17 -12.75
C ALA A 54 4.00 10.95 -11.87
N MET A 55 3.81 10.52 -10.62
CA MET A 55 2.97 11.21 -9.64
C MET A 55 3.53 12.58 -9.22
N CYS A 56 4.86 12.77 -9.33
CA CYS A 56 5.49 14.08 -9.17
C CYS A 56 5.22 15.02 -10.35
N ASN A 57 4.72 14.53 -11.50
CA ASN A 57 4.46 15.31 -12.73
C ASN A 57 5.68 16.15 -13.16
N ASP A 58 6.87 15.55 -13.15
CA ASP A 58 8.15 16.20 -13.48
C ASP A 58 8.47 17.48 -12.67
N VAL A 59 7.84 17.66 -11.51
CA VAL A 59 8.10 18.79 -10.61
C VAL A 59 8.44 18.34 -9.19
N LEU A 60 9.25 19.13 -8.50
CA LEU A 60 9.54 18.95 -7.09
C LEU A 60 8.41 19.54 -6.25
N HIS A 61 7.78 18.73 -5.40
CA HIS A 61 6.75 19.18 -4.47
C HIS A 61 7.39 19.66 -3.17
N THR A 62 7.22 20.95 -2.86
CA THR A 62 7.70 21.54 -1.61
C THR A 62 6.56 22.19 -0.84
N THR A 63 6.64 22.24 0.48
CA THR A 63 5.68 22.96 1.33
C THR A 63 6.42 23.97 2.18
N VAL A 64 5.89 25.19 2.23
CA VAL A 64 6.33 26.25 3.14
C VAL A 64 5.23 26.55 4.17
N TYR A 65 5.65 26.92 5.37
CA TYR A 65 4.73 27.15 6.50
C TYR A 65 4.61 28.64 6.89
N SER A 66 5.34 29.51 6.19
CA SER A 66 5.20 30.95 6.23
C SER A 66 4.76 31.48 4.87
N TYR A 67 3.82 32.44 4.88
CA TYR A 67 3.36 33.09 3.65
C TYR A 67 4.50 33.83 2.92
N ARG A 68 5.44 34.40 3.69
CA ARG A 68 6.60 35.14 3.17
C ARG A 68 7.66 34.24 2.56
N ALA A 69 7.67 32.95 2.91
CA ALA A 69 8.59 31.97 2.35
C ALA A 69 8.08 31.38 1.01
N ARG A 70 6.89 31.78 0.54
CA ARG A 70 6.38 31.33 -0.76
C ARG A 70 7.25 31.89 -1.88
N PHE A 71 7.48 31.06 -2.88
CA PHE A 71 8.27 31.41 -4.05
C PHE A 71 7.68 30.76 -5.29
N ASN A 72 8.08 31.25 -6.45
CA ASN A 72 7.79 30.63 -7.73
C ASN A 72 9.12 30.32 -8.43
N LYS A 73 9.35 29.04 -8.75
CA LYS A 73 10.54 28.57 -9.46
C LYS A 73 10.13 27.48 -10.43
N LYS A 74 10.60 27.59 -11.68
CA LYS A 74 10.33 26.57 -12.72
C LYS A 74 10.77 25.19 -12.22
N GLY A 75 9.92 24.18 -12.42
CA GLY A 75 10.18 22.82 -11.96
C GLY A 75 9.87 22.56 -10.48
N ILE A 76 9.37 23.55 -9.72
CA ILE A 76 8.98 23.37 -8.32
C ILE A 76 7.52 23.77 -8.12
N LYS A 77 6.75 22.85 -7.55
CA LYS A 77 5.40 23.11 -7.05
C LYS A 77 5.48 23.48 -5.57
N SER A 78 5.40 24.78 -5.28
CA SER A 78 5.39 25.32 -3.92
C SER A 78 3.98 25.32 -3.34
N HIS A 79 3.76 24.51 -2.31
CA HIS A 79 2.52 24.45 -1.52
C HIS A 79 2.66 25.33 -0.27
N TYR A 80 1.54 25.88 0.18
CA TYR A 80 1.49 26.68 1.41
C TYR A 80 0.54 26.05 2.42
N CYS A 81 1.03 25.88 3.64
CA CYS A 81 0.22 25.46 4.78
C CYS A 81 0.36 26.48 5.91
N LYS A 82 -0.75 27.10 6.31
CA LYS A 82 -0.77 28.10 7.39
C LYS A 82 -0.84 27.50 8.80
N LEU A 83 -0.93 26.18 8.91
CA LEU A 83 -1.06 25.51 10.19
C LEU A 83 0.29 25.50 10.91
N ASP A 84 0.25 25.67 12.23
CA ASP A 84 1.41 25.46 13.07
C ASP A 84 1.72 23.96 13.13
N ILE A 85 2.78 23.54 12.43
CA ILE A 85 3.17 22.13 12.35
C ILE A 85 4.20 21.85 13.46
N PRO A 86 3.97 20.83 14.31
CA PRO A 86 4.97 20.42 15.29
C PRO A 86 6.32 20.07 14.65
N ASP A 87 7.42 20.54 15.26
CA ASP A 87 8.80 20.38 14.75
C ASP A 87 9.17 18.93 14.42
N LYS A 88 8.62 17.94 15.14
CA LYS A 88 8.85 16.50 14.87
C LYS A 88 8.41 16.04 13.47
N TYR A 89 7.53 16.80 12.81
CA TYR A 89 7.08 16.53 11.44
C TYR A 89 7.86 17.33 10.38
N LEU A 90 8.80 18.17 10.79
CA LEU A 90 9.62 19.04 9.95
C LEU A 90 11.10 18.66 10.16
N ARG A 91 11.61 17.76 9.32
CA ARG A 91 12.95 17.19 9.49
C ARG A 91 13.99 17.95 8.66
N TYR A 92 15.23 17.89 9.11
CA TYR A 92 16.41 18.31 8.37
C TYR A 92 17.29 17.08 8.18
N ASP A 93 17.75 16.87 6.95
CA ASP A 93 18.68 15.82 6.57
C ASP A 93 20.05 16.46 6.29
N PRO A 94 21.02 16.35 7.22
CA PRO A 94 22.34 16.91 7.05
C PRO A 94 23.14 16.29 5.90
N ALA A 95 22.86 15.04 5.52
CA ALA A 95 23.63 14.34 4.49
C ALA A 95 23.36 14.91 3.09
N ASN A 96 22.13 15.38 2.87
CA ASN A 96 21.70 15.96 1.60
C ASN A 96 21.44 17.47 1.69
N ASP A 97 21.79 18.11 2.83
CA ASP A 97 21.55 19.51 3.14
C ASP A 97 20.14 19.99 2.76
N LEU A 98 19.12 19.23 3.18
CA LEU A 98 17.74 19.51 2.79
C LEU A 98 16.74 19.34 3.93
N HIS A 99 15.64 20.08 3.81
CA HIS A 99 14.49 19.95 4.69
C HIS A 99 13.42 19.06 4.06
N VAL A 100 12.85 18.14 4.83
CA VAL A 100 11.83 17.19 4.37
C VAL A 100 10.75 17.00 5.44
N VAL A 101 9.50 16.90 5.01
CA VAL A 101 8.40 16.57 5.94
C VAL A 101 8.48 15.12 6.37
N ALA A 102 8.16 14.82 7.62
CA ALA A 102 8.09 13.44 8.10
C ALA A 102 7.07 12.59 7.29
N PRO A 103 7.25 11.26 7.20
CA PRO A 103 6.39 10.38 6.39
C PRO A 103 4.90 10.51 6.76
N GLU A 104 4.60 10.70 8.05
CA GLU A 104 3.23 10.89 8.55
C GLU A 104 2.56 12.15 8.00
N LEU A 105 3.34 13.22 7.85
CA LEU A 105 2.86 14.48 7.27
C LEU A 105 2.75 14.36 5.74
N ALA A 106 3.67 13.67 5.08
CA ALA A 106 3.55 13.36 3.65
C ALA A 106 2.27 12.56 3.35
N TYR A 107 1.95 11.55 4.16
CA TYR A 107 0.69 10.81 4.08
C TYR A 107 -0.53 11.73 4.23
N MET A 108 -0.53 12.60 5.24
CA MET A 108 -1.60 13.59 5.49
C MET A 108 -1.78 14.59 4.36
N GLN A 109 -0.69 15.01 3.72
CA GLN A 109 -0.69 15.88 2.54
C GLN A 109 -1.30 15.18 1.33
N LEU A 110 -0.93 13.92 1.09
CA LEU A 110 -1.47 13.10 -0.01
C LEU A 110 -2.93 12.68 0.22
N ALA A 111 -3.40 12.61 1.46
CA ALA A 111 -4.79 12.32 1.80
C ALA A 111 -5.81 13.31 1.20
N ASN A 112 -5.37 14.50 0.78
CA ASN A 112 -6.22 15.46 0.09
C ASN A 112 -6.42 15.14 -1.41
N TYR A 113 -5.59 14.27 -1.99
CA TYR A 113 -5.55 14.00 -3.42
C TYR A 113 -5.90 12.56 -3.79
N LEU A 114 -5.75 11.64 -2.83
CA LEU A 114 -6.02 10.21 -3.04
C LEU A 114 -7.45 9.84 -2.66
N ASP A 115 -8.03 8.93 -3.44
CA ASP A 115 -9.26 8.24 -3.04
C ASP A 115 -8.99 7.31 -1.85
N ARG A 116 -10.05 6.91 -1.16
CA ARG A 116 -9.92 6.18 0.12
C ARG A 116 -9.19 4.84 -0.02
N GLN A 117 -9.37 4.10 -1.11
CA GLN A 117 -8.69 2.80 -1.29
C GLN A 117 -7.20 3.00 -1.50
N LYS A 118 -6.82 3.93 -2.38
CA LYS A 118 -5.40 4.29 -2.58
C LYS A 118 -4.76 4.86 -1.33
N LEU A 119 -5.49 5.65 -0.55
CA LEU A 119 -4.98 6.21 0.70
C LEU A 119 -4.79 5.13 1.79
N ILE A 120 -5.63 4.09 1.83
CA ILE A 120 -5.41 2.93 2.69
C ILE A 120 -4.15 2.18 2.23
N LEU A 121 -4.03 1.90 0.93
CA LEU A 121 -2.87 1.20 0.36
C LEU A 121 -1.56 1.93 0.65
N LEU A 122 -1.49 3.24 0.41
CA LEU A 122 -0.31 4.03 0.73
C LEU A 122 0.06 3.95 2.23
N GLY A 123 -0.94 3.97 3.10
CA GLY A 123 -0.71 3.84 4.55
C GLY A 123 -0.12 2.47 4.93
N ILE A 124 -0.61 1.39 4.30
CA ILE A 124 -0.08 0.04 4.50
C ILE A 124 1.39 -0.04 4.03
N LEU A 125 1.69 0.49 2.85
CA LEU A 125 3.05 0.46 2.29
C LEU A 125 4.05 1.30 3.10
N LEU A 126 3.63 2.46 3.60
CA LEU A 126 4.46 3.29 4.49
C LEU A 126 4.78 2.63 5.83
N ALA A 127 3.92 1.70 6.26
CA ALA A 127 4.07 0.90 7.48
C ALA A 127 4.65 -0.50 7.21
N ALA A 128 5.02 -0.80 5.96
CA ALA A 128 5.58 -2.10 5.59
C ALA A 128 7.01 -2.25 6.12
N LYS A 129 7.39 -3.50 6.40
CA LYS A 129 8.74 -3.88 6.82
C LYS A 129 9.05 -5.32 6.35
N PRO A 130 10.32 -5.70 6.22
CA PRO A 130 10.67 -7.08 5.91
C PRO A 130 10.13 -8.05 6.98
N VAL A 131 9.62 -9.20 6.54
CA VAL A 131 9.02 -10.20 7.44
C VAL A 131 10.08 -10.71 8.42
N GLY A 132 9.72 -10.80 9.71
CA GLY A 132 10.63 -11.26 10.75
C GLY A 132 11.77 -10.31 11.12
N SER A 133 11.92 -9.16 10.44
CA SER A 133 12.96 -8.18 10.73
C SER A 133 12.68 -7.38 12.00
N THR A 134 13.76 -7.05 12.72
CA THR A 134 13.78 -6.11 13.85
C THR A 134 13.86 -4.65 13.39
N ALA A 135 14.12 -4.40 12.11
CA ALA A 135 14.14 -3.05 11.55
C ALA A 135 12.76 -2.38 11.70
N ALA A 136 12.77 -1.13 12.14
CA ALA A 136 11.56 -0.34 12.25
C ALA A 136 11.08 0.09 10.85
N PRO A 137 9.76 0.04 10.58
CA PRO A 137 9.21 0.61 9.35
C PRO A 137 9.43 2.14 9.33
N ILE A 138 9.35 2.72 8.12
CA ILE A 138 9.49 4.17 7.89
C ILE A 138 8.53 4.97 8.81
N THR A 139 7.30 4.48 8.96
CA THR A 139 6.34 4.93 9.96
C THR A 139 5.42 3.79 10.40
N THR A 140 4.42 4.09 11.22
CA THR A 140 3.41 3.13 11.69
C THR A 140 2.03 3.78 11.61
N LYS A 141 0.98 2.95 11.56
CA LYS A 141 -0.42 3.38 11.71
C LYS A 141 -0.59 4.30 12.91
N LYS A 142 0.03 3.98 14.05
CA LYS A 142 -0.04 4.77 15.27
C LYS A 142 0.51 6.19 15.06
N LYS A 143 1.72 6.32 14.50
CA LYS A 143 2.35 7.64 14.25
C LYS A 143 1.55 8.47 13.24
N MET A 144 1.03 7.85 12.18
CA MET A 144 0.15 8.51 11.21
C MET A 144 -1.15 9.00 11.85
N LEU A 145 -1.76 8.19 12.72
CA LEU A 145 -2.96 8.56 13.47
C LEU A 145 -2.71 9.74 14.42
N GLU A 146 -1.60 9.70 15.16
CA GLU A 146 -1.19 10.81 16.04
C GLU A 146 -1.00 12.11 15.24
N CYS A 147 -0.37 12.04 14.06
CA CYS A 147 -0.21 13.18 13.17
C CYS A 147 -1.56 13.75 12.72
N ALA A 148 -2.46 12.88 12.25
CA ALA A 148 -3.80 13.28 11.82
C ALA A 148 -4.65 13.88 12.96
N GLN A 149 -4.49 13.36 14.18
CA GLN A 149 -5.17 13.88 15.36
C GLN A 149 -4.66 15.26 15.77
N GLN A 150 -3.34 15.48 15.74
CA GLN A 150 -2.71 16.75 16.13
C GLN A 150 -2.96 17.88 15.12
N LEU A 151 -2.99 17.58 13.81
CA LEU A 151 -3.10 18.59 12.75
C LEU A 151 -4.55 18.97 12.42
N VAL A 152 -5.27 19.47 13.43
CA VAL A 152 -6.65 19.96 13.28
C VAL A 152 -6.71 21.08 12.23
N GLY A 153 -7.69 21.00 11.33
CA GLY A 153 -7.85 21.96 10.22
C GLY A 153 -7.05 21.63 8.96
N HIS A 154 -6.18 20.62 8.98
CA HIS A 154 -5.51 20.16 7.76
C HIS A 154 -6.52 19.55 6.77
N ARG A 155 -6.45 19.92 5.49
CA ARG A 155 -7.45 19.53 4.48
C ARG A 155 -7.58 18.00 4.34
N GLY A 156 -6.46 17.30 4.35
CA GLY A 156 -6.41 15.83 4.28
C GLY A 156 -6.81 15.10 5.58
N ARG A 157 -7.03 15.80 6.71
CA ARG A 157 -7.22 15.16 8.02
C ARG A 157 -8.39 14.19 8.06
N ARG A 158 -9.55 14.60 7.58
CA ARG A 158 -10.77 13.77 7.63
C ARG A 158 -10.58 12.49 6.81
N ALA A 159 -10.02 12.62 5.61
CA ALA A 159 -9.75 11.47 4.73
C ALA A 159 -8.74 10.51 5.37
N ALA A 160 -7.65 11.05 5.93
CA ALA A 160 -6.63 10.27 6.63
C ALA A 160 -7.22 9.50 7.82
N LEU A 161 -7.98 10.17 8.71
CA LEU A 161 -8.60 9.51 9.86
C LEU A 161 -9.57 8.40 9.46
N GLN A 162 -10.28 8.55 8.33
CA GLN A 162 -11.18 7.52 7.82
C GLN A 162 -10.42 6.34 7.19
N ALA A 163 -9.34 6.61 6.44
CA ALA A 163 -8.51 5.57 5.84
C ALA A 163 -7.72 4.77 6.89
N LEU A 164 -7.15 5.46 7.88
CA LEU A 164 -6.34 4.85 8.94
C LEU A 164 -7.10 3.85 9.80
N GLN A 165 -8.44 3.83 9.77
CA GLN A 165 -9.23 2.77 10.42
C GLN A 165 -8.89 1.39 9.85
N TYR A 166 -8.50 1.32 8.57
CA TYR A 166 -8.29 0.09 7.82
C TYR A 166 -6.83 -0.18 7.45
N VAL A 167 -5.92 0.74 7.74
CA VAL A 167 -4.48 0.49 7.59
C VAL A 167 -4.06 -0.53 8.64
N GLU A 168 -3.23 -1.49 8.27
CA GLU A 168 -2.58 -2.41 9.20
C GLU A 168 -1.06 -2.26 9.11
N ASP A 169 -0.41 -2.44 10.25
CA ASP A 169 1.04 -2.56 10.33
C ASP A 169 1.45 -4.01 9.98
N ASN A 170 2.73 -4.23 9.69
CA ASN A 170 3.33 -5.53 9.37
C ASN A 170 2.97 -6.08 8.00
N CYS A 171 2.67 -5.23 7.02
CA CYS A 171 2.76 -5.65 5.62
C CYS A 171 4.20 -6.04 5.28
N SER A 172 4.37 -7.10 4.48
CA SER A 172 5.69 -7.46 3.96
C SER A 172 6.17 -6.35 3.03
N ALA A 173 7.42 -5.93 3.19
CA ALA A 173 8.06 -5.00 2.26
C ALA A 173 8.42 -5.67 0.93
N ASP A 174 8.36 -7.00 0.85
CA ASP A 174 8.85 -7.78 -0.29
C ASP A 174 7.71 -8.20 -1.24
N SER A 175 6.45 -8.00 -0.83
CA SER A 175 5.27 -8.41 -1.60
C SER A 175 4.19 -7.33 -1.57
N ALA A 176 4.21 -6.50 -2.61
CA ALA A 176 3.21 -5.45 -2.80
C ALA A 176 1.79 -6.02 -2.88
N VAL A 177 1.63 -7.19 -3.52
CA VAL A 177 0.34 -7.82 -3.80
C VAL A 177 -0.40 -8.20 -2.51
N GLU A 178 0.32 -8.58 -1.46
CA GLU A 178 -0.26 -8.90 -0.16
C GLU A 178 -1.07 -7.74 0.43
N ALA A 179 -0.62 -6.49 0.23
CA ALA A 179 -1.35 -5.32 0.71
C ALA A 179 -2.74 -5.19 0.05
N VAL A 180 -2.82 -5.48 -1.26
CA VAL A 180 -4.08 -5.43 -2.01
C VAL A 180 -4.96 -6.63 -1.66
N ALA A 181 -4.39 -7.83 -1.55
CA ALA A 181 -5.11 -9.02 -1.10
C ALA A 181 -5.70 -8.81 0.30
N PHE A 182 -4.91 -8.27 1.23
CA PHE A 182 -5.37 -7.87 2.56
C PHE A 182 -6.57 -6.94 2.48
N MET A 183 -6.51 -5.90 1.65
CA MET A 183 -7.63 -4.96 1.48
C MET A 183 -8.88 -5.64 0.92
N ILE A 184 -8.74 -6.53 -0.06
CA ILE A 184 -9.86 -7.28 -0.63
C ILE A 184 -10.52 -8.17 0.44
N LEU A 185 -9.74 -8.84 1.28
CA LEU A 185 -10.26 -9.74 2.30
C LEU A 185 -10.86 -8.98 3.50
N SER A 186 -10.22 -7.90 3.95
CA SER A 186 -10.52 -7.26 5.24
C SER A 186 -11.49 -6.09 5.17
N LEU A 187 -11.46 -5.29 4.10
CA LEU A 187 -12.22 -4.05 4.03
C LEU A 187 -13.74 -4.29 4.12
N PRO A 188 -14.52 -3.33 4.63
CA PRO A 188 -15.96 -3.42 4.61
C PRO A 188 -16.51 -3.41 3.17
N ASN A 189 -17.74 -3.91 2.98
CA ASN A 189 -18.31 -4.06 1.64
C ASN A 189 -18.49 -2.73 0.89
N ASP A 190 -18.67 -1.61 1.60
CA ASP A 190 -18.79 -0.27 0.99
C ASP A 190 -17.46 0.23 0.41
N LEU A 191 -16.34 -0.38 0.82
CA LEU A 191 -15.01 -0.21 0.24
C LEU A 191 -14.58 -1.40 -0.63
N GLY A 192 -15.49 -2.34 -0.91
CA GLY A 192 -15.27 -3.44 -1.83
C GLY A 192 -14.64 -4.69 -1.22
N GLY A 193 -14.40 -4.72 0.09
CA GLY A 193 -13.82 -5.92 0.73
C GLY A 193 -14.86 -6.92 1.24
N LEU A 194 -14.37 -8.12 1.59
CA LEU A 194 -15.17 -9.24 2.09
C LEU A 194 -15.51 -9.14 3.58
N ASN A 195 -15.06 -8.08 4.26
CA ASN A 195 -15.42 -7.73 5.63
C ASN A 195 -14.91 -8.74 6.70
N ILE A 196 -13.74 -9.34 6.50
CA ILE A 196 -13.00 -10.09 7.53
C ILE A 196 -12.22 -9.08 8.40
N ARG A 197 -12.92 -8.43 9.33
CA ARG A 197 -12.44 -7.21 10.00
C ARG A 197 -11.25 -7.39 10.93
N ASP A 198 -11.06 -8.58 11.50
CA ASP A 198 -9.96 -8.86 12.41
C ASP A 198 -8.73 -9.45 11.71
N LEU A 199 -8.74 -9.51 10.36
CA LEU A 199 -7.61 -10.00 9.59
C LEU A 199 -6.36 -9.17 9.92
N LYS A 200 -5.24 -9.85 10.17
CA LYS A 200 -3.92 -9.26 10.41
C LYS A 200 -2.92 -9.84 9.44
N MET A 201 -1.91 -9.04 9.10
CA MET A 201 -0.84 -9.44 8.19
C MET A 201 0.37 -10.01 8.94
N ASN A 202 1.11 -10.93 8.30
CA ASN A 202 2.38 -11.49 8.77
C ASN A 202 2.34 -11.89 10.26
N VAL A 203 1.34 -12.69 10.61
CA VAL A 203 1.09 -13.09 12.00
C VAL A 203 2.03 -14.21 12.39
N ARG A 204 2.80 -13.98 13.47
CA ARG A 204 3.67 -15.00 14.06
C ARG A 204 2.91 -15.99 14.93
N PHE A 205 3.15 -17.26 14.68
CA PHE A 205 2.82 -18.39 15.54
C PHE A 205 4.10 -18.86 16.25
N SER A 206 4.19 -18.61 17.56
CA SER A 206 5.33 -19.04 18.36
C SER A 206 5.31 -20.55 18.58
N LEU A 207 6.50 -21.14 18.52
CA LEU A 207 6.75 -22.54 18.84
C LEU A 207 7.16 -22.69 20.32
N ASN A 208 6.70 -23.75 20.98
CA ASN A 208 7.13 -24.10 22.33
C ASN A 208 8.56 -24.68 22.34
N ALA A 209 9.14 -24.96 23.51
CA ALA A 209 10.52 -25.45 23.59
C ALA A 209 10.75 -26.74 22.78
N ARG A 210 9.85 -27.72 22.89
CA ARG A 210 9.92 -28.99 22.18
C ARG A 210 9.79 -28.81 20.66
N GLU A 211 8.87 -27.97 20.21
CA GLU A 211 8.68 -27.66 18.79
C GLU A 211 9.90 -26.91 18.22
N ARG A 212 10.49 -25.98 18.98
CA ARG A 212 11.71 -25.26 18.57
C ARG A 212 12.90 -26.21 18.41
N GLU A 213 13.05 -27.15 19.33
CA GLU A 213 14.09 -28.19 19.27
C GLU A 213 13.87 -29.12 18.08
N ALA A 214 12.63 -29.59 17.87
CA ALA A 214 12.32 -30.52 16.80
C ALA A 214 12.37 -29.91 15.39
N PHE A 215 11.98 -28.63 15.24
CA PHE A 215 11.86 -28.00 13.93
C PHE A 215 13.01 -27.03 13.60
N GLY A 216 13.86 -26.69 14.58
CA GLY A 216 14.96 -25.74 14.39
C GLY A 216 14.51 -24.29 14.14
N GLU A 217 13.23 -23.99 14.34
CA GLU A 217 12.62 -22.70 14.03
C GLU A 217 12.09 -22.02 15.30
N ASN A 218 12.13 -20.69 15.36
CA ASN A 218 11.61 -19.94 16.51
C ASN A 218 10.11 -19.60 16.40
N GLY A 219 9.48 -19.90 15.28
CA GLY A 219 8.11 -19.50 14.97
C GLY A 219 7.83 -19.53 13.48
N TYR A 220 6.56 -19.64 13.13
CA TYR A 220 6.10 -19.54 11.75
C TYR A 220 5.31 -18.27 11.51
N TYR A 221 5.36 -17.76 10.28
CA TYR A 221 4.52 -16.64 9.84
C TYR A 221 3.46 -17.15 8.89
N VAL A 222 2.30 -16.48 8.90
CA VAL A 222 1.25 -16.60 7.87
C VAL A 222 0.95 -15.21 7.34
N ASP A 223 0.68 -15.11 6.04
CA ASP A 223 0.51 -13.82 5.39
C ASP A 223 -0.74 -13.11 5.90
N PHE A 224 -1.84 -13.83 6.09
CA PHE A 224 -3.05 -13.31 6.71
C PHE A 224 -3.62 -14.24 7.78
N CYS A 225 -4.11 -13.66 8.88
CA CYS A 225 -4.75 -14.42 9.95
C CYS A 225 -5.91 -13.66 10.59
N SER A 226 -7.06 -14.33 10.66
CA SER A 226 -8.19 -13.94 11.52
C SER A 226 -8.22 -14.88 12.71
N ARG A 227 -7.97 -14.35 13.91
CA ARG A 227 -8.02 -15.14 15.14
C ARG A 227 -9.46 -15.46 15.53
N PHE A 228 -10.39 -14.56 15.23
CA PHE A 228 -11.80 -14.74 15.52
C PHE A 228 -12.39 -15.90 14.72
N SER A 229 -12.15 -15.95 13.41
CA SER A 229 -12.67 -17.02 12.56
C SER A 229 -11.74 -18.24 12.47
N ARG A 230 -10.64 -18.24 13.22
CA ARG A 230 -9.61 -19.29 13.18
C ARG A 230 -9.17 -19.60 11.74
N LEU A 231 -8.88 -18.55 10.97
CA LEU A 231 -8.53 -18.66 9.55
C LEU A 231 -7.12 -18.13 9.33
N ALA A 232 -6.27 -18.91 8.69
CA ALA A 232 -4.96 -18.53 8.20
C ALA A 232 -4.94 -18.68 6.67
N ILE A 233 -4.41 -17.66 5.98
CA ILE A 233 -4.29 -17.65 4.53
C ILE A 233 -2.85 -17.32 4.17
N ASP A 234 -2.23 -18.17 3.38
CA ASP A 234 -0.94 -17.91 2.74
C ASP A 234 -1.18 -17.46 1.30
N TYR A 235 -0.52 -16.37 0.90
CA TYR A 235 -0.49 -15.90 -0.47
C TYR A 235 0.66 -16.58 -1.22
N ASP A 236 0.30 -17.42 -2.17
CA ASP A 236 1.27 -18.13 -3.02
C ASP A 236 1.45 -17.34 -4.32
N SER A 237 2.44 -16.42 -4.32
CA SER A 237 2.83 -15.69 -5.52
C SER A 237 3.47 -16.68 -6.48
N GLU A 238 2.77 -17.05 -7.56
CA GLU A 238 3.22 -18.01 -8.59
C GLU A 238 4.67 -17.74 -9.08
N MET A 239 5.63 -18.30 -8.37
CA MET A 239 6.95 -18.69 -8.85
C MET A 239 6.93 -20.21 -8.84
N TYR A 240 6.62 -20.80 -9.99
CA TYR A 240 6.80 -22.20 -10.33
C TYR A 240 7.25 -23.10 -9.17
N HIS A 241 6.30 -23.63 -8.40
CA HIS A 241 6.52 -24.89 -7.71
C HIS A 241 6.49 -26.01 -8.74
N SER A 242 7.55 -26.13 -9.53
CA SER A 242 7.99 -27.45 -9.96
C SER A 242 8.29 -28.17 -8.65
N ARG A 243 7.40 -29.06 -8.21
CA ARG A 243 7.79 -30.14 -7.30
C ARG A 243 8.73 -31.01 -8.11
N ASP A 244 9.98 -30.57 -8.20
CA ASP A 244 11.03 -31.46 -8.65
C ASP A 244 11.51 -32.19 -7.41
N ASP A 245 10.94 -33.37 -7.16
CA ASP A 245 11.32 -34.22 -6.03
C ASP A 245 12.79 -34.70 -6.16
N LEU A 246 13.42 -34.44 -7.30
CA LEU A 246 14.84 -34.70 -7.57
C LEU A 246 15.75 -33.58 -7.04
N ASP A 247 15.23 -32.40 -6.71
CA ASP A 247 16.00 -31.33 -6.07
C ASP A 247 15.84 -31.40 -4.54
N PRO A 248 16.89 -31.78 -3.79
CA PRO A 248 16.84 -31.91 -2.34
C PRO A 248 16.45 -30.62 -1.61
N GLU A 249 16.80 -29.45 -2.15
CA GLU A 249 16.49 -28.16 -1.51
C GLU A 249 15.00 -27.80 -1.68
N LEU A 250 14.45 -27.99 -2.88
CA LEU A 250 13.03 -27.78 -3.14
C LEU A 250 12.16 -28.74 -2.33
N ARG A 251 12.58 -30.00 -2.22
CA ARG A 251 11.91 -31.00 -1.36
C ARG A 251 11.95 -30.58 0.11
N ALA A 252 13.12 -30.22 0.64
CA ALA A 252 13.23 -29.77 2.03
C ALA A 252 12.38 -28.53 2.32
N LYS A 253 12.26 -27.61 1.36
CA LYS A 253 11.37 -26.44 1.47
C LYS A 253 9.90 -26.84 1.50
N ALA A 254 9.48 -27.77 0.65
CA ALA A 254 8.11 -28.27 0.63
C ALA A 254 7.74 -29.02 1.93
N ASP A 255 8.66 -29.82 2.47
CA ASP A 255 8.47 -30.52 3.74
C ASP A 255 8.30 -29.52 4.90
N ARG A 256 9.14 -28.49 4.98
CA ARG A 256 9.01 -27.42 5.98
C ARG A 256 7.67 -26.69 5.88
N GLU A 257 7.23 -26.40 4.66
CA GLU A 257 5.94 -25.76 4.41
C GLU A 257 4.76 -26.64 4.86
N GLN A 258 4.83 -27.95 4.61
CA GLN A 258 3.82 -28.90 5.05
C GLN A 258 3.77 -29.03 6.58
N VAL A 259 4.93 -29.09 7.24
CA VAL A 259 5.04 -29.08 8.72
C VAL A 259 4.44 -27.79 9.27
N ARG A 260 4.81 -26.62 8.72
CA ARG A 260 4.26 -25.32 9.12
C ARG A 260 2.74 -25.32 9.09
N ARG A 261 2.13 -25.74 7.98
CA ARG A 261 0.66 -25.82 7.83
C ARG A 261 0.03 -26.75 8.87
N THR A 262 0.67 -27.90 9.11
CA THR A 262 0.21 -28.91 10.08
C THR A 262 0.22 -28.36 11.50
N VAL A 263 1.29 -27.65 11.87
CA VAL A 263 1.47 -27.02 13.18
C VAL A 263 0.44 -25.90 13.43
N ILE A 264 0.10 -25.12 12.41
CA ILE A 264 -0.94 -24.08 12.48
C ILE A 264 -2.34 -24.72 12.55
N ALA A 265 -2.59 -25.76 11.75
CA ALA A 265 -3.84 -26.52 11.79
C ALA A 265 -4.08 -27.19 13.15
N ALA A 266 -3.02 -27.76 13.76
CA ALA A 266 -3.07 -28.35 15.11
C ALA A 266 -3.43 -27.30 16.19
N ARG A 267 -3.17 -26.00 15.94
CA ARG A 267 -3.62 -24.88 16.79
C ARG A 267 -5.07 -24.47 16.53
N GLY A 268 -5.81 -25.27 15.75
CA GLY A 268 -7.24 -25.12 15.48
C GLY A 268 -7.57 -24.09 14.40
N TYR A 269 -6.64 -23.76 13.51
CA TYR A 269 -6.86 -22.84 12.39
C TYR A 269 -7.15 -23.61 11.10
N GLU A 270 -8.11 -23.14 10.31
CA GLU A 270 -8.23 -23.49 8.91
C GLU A 270 -7.11 -22.80 8.13
N VAL A 271 -6.29 -23.57 7.42
CA VAL A 271 -5.16 -23.05 6.64
C VAL A 271 -5.48 -23.18 5.15
N MET A 272 -5.49 -22.06 4.45
CA MET A 272 -5.78 -22.00 3.01
C MET A 272 -4.67 -21.28 2.25
N SER A 273 -4.47 -21.66 0.99
CA SER A 273 -3.56 -20.97 0.08
C SER A 273 -4.37 -20.19 -0.94
N LEU A 274 -4.11 -18.88 -1.04
CA LEU A 274 -4.62 -18.00 -2.08
C LEU A 274 -3.55 -17.83 -3.15
N ARG A 275 -3.75 -18.45 -4.31
CA ARG A 275 -2.80 -18.38 -5.43
C ARG A 275 -2.96 -17.10 -6.24
N THR A 276 -1.91 -16.68 -6.93
CA THR A 276 -1.97 -15.55 -7.88
C THR A 276 -3.11 -15.71 -8.87
N ASN A 277 -3.24 -16.85 -9.56
CA ASN A 277 -4.33 -17.03 -10.52
C ASN A 277 -5.73 -16.91 -9.91
N GLN A 278 -5.92 -17.35 -8.66
CA GLN A 278 -7.16 -17.22 -7.92
C GLN A 278 -7.44 -15.77 -7.55
N LEU A 279 -6.43 -14.98 -7.20
CA LEU A 279 -6.60 -13.57 -6.87
C LEU A 279 -6.92 -12.71 -8.12
N TYR A 280 -6.36 -13.05 -9.28
CA TYR A 280 -6.52 -12.25 -10.49
C TYR A 280 -7.74 -12.63 -11.33
N ASN A 281 -8.07 -13.92 -11.40
CA ASN A 281 -9.21 -14.42 -12.17
C ASN A 281 -10.50 -14.33 -11.34
N PRO A 282 -11.53 -13.58 -11.78
CA PRO A 282 -12.72 -13.34 -10.97
C PRO A 282 -13.54 -14.60 -10.67
N LEU A 283 -13.52 -15.62 -11.55
CA LEU A 283 -14.25 -16.87 -11.34
C LEU A 283 -13.53 -17.75 -10.32
N TYR A 284 -12.20 -17.90 -10.46
CA TYR A 284 -11.39 -18.65 -9.50
C TYR A 284 -11.40 -17.98 -8.13
N PHE A 285 -11.39 -16.65 -8.10
CA PHE A 285 -11.55 -15.88 -6.88
C PHE A 285 -12.88 -16.19 -6.20
N GLU A 286 -13.97 -16.25 -6.95
CA GLU A 286 -15.28 -16.57 -6.39
C GLU A 286 -15.30 -17.95 -5.74
N TYR A 287 -14.73 -18.96 -6.39
CA TYR A 287 -14.63 -20.31 -5.81
C TYR A 287 -13.80 -20.31 -4.53
N PHE A 288 -12.64 -19.64 -4.54
CA PHE A 288 -11.82 -19.48 -3.34
C PHE A 288 -12.60 -18.83 -2.20
N VAL A 289 -13.29 -17.72 -2.47
CA VAL A 289 -14.07 -16.99 -1.45
C VAL A 289 -15.17 -17.86 -0.87
N ARG A 290 -15.94 -18.57 -1.71
CA ARG A 290 -17.02 -19.44 -1.23
C ARG A 290 -16.48 -20.56 -0.35
N GLU A 291 -15.38 -21.17 -0.74
CA GLU A 291 -14.74 -22.23 0.04
C GLU A 291 -14.16 -21.69 1.35
N MET A 292 -13.49 -20.55 1.31
CA MET A 292 -12.93 -19.88 2.48
C MET A 292 -14.00 -19.57 3.53
N PHE A 293 -15.12 -18.97 3.11
CA PHE A 293 -16.23 -18.69 4.03
C PHE A 293 -16.85 -19.96 4.60
N ARG A 294 -17.01 -21.01 3.78
CA ARG A 294 -17.55 -22.30 4.22
C ARG A 294 -16.66 -22.94 5.29
N ARG A 295 -15.35 -23.05 5.03
CA ARG A 295 -14.39 -23.70 5.95
C ARG A 295 -14.16 -22.90 7.23
N ALA A 296 -14.05 -21.58 7.11
CA ALA A 296 -13.96 -20.69 8.27
C ALA A 296 -15.29 -20.54 9.04
N LYS A 297 -16.36 -21.24 8.60
CA LYS A 297 -17.71 -21.17 9.16
C LYS A 297 -18.24 -19.74 9.26
N LEU A 298 -17.81 -18.90 8.33
CA LEU A 298 -18.23 -17.51 8.21
C LEU A 298 -19.46 -17.41 7.33
N ARG A 299 -20.38 -16.52 7.72
CA ARG A 299 -21.54 -16.22 6.87
C ARG A 299 -21.21 -15.11 5.88
N LEU A 300 -21.15 -15.47 4.60
CA LEU A 300 -21.03 -14.49 3.52
C LEU A 300 -22.32 -13.65 3.43
N ARG A 301 -22.18 -12.33 3.56
CA ARG A 301 -23.28 -11.37 3.42
C ARG A 301 -22.77 -10.08 2.76
N ILE A 302 -23.22 -9.80 1.55
CA ILE A 302 -22.94 -8.52 0.88
C ILE A 302 -24.06 -7.54 1.17
N ARG A 303 -23.73 -6.43 1.84
CA ARG A 303 -24.72 -5.43 2.30
C ARG A 303 -24.60 -4.06 1.65
N ALA A 304 -23.55 -3.81 0.88
CA ALA A 304 -23.31 -2.51 0.27
C ALA A 304 -23.64 -2.51 -1.22
N LYS A 305 -24.47 -1.55 -1.66
CA LYS A 305 -24.84 -1.38 -3.07
C LYS A 305 -23.63 -1.15 -3.98
N ARG A 306 -22.55 -0.56 -3.47
CA ARG A 306 -21.35 -0.24 -4.25
C ARG A 306 -20.28 -1.34 -4.22
N PHE A 307 -20.56 -2.49 -3.57
CA PHE A 307 -19.58 -3.55 -3.32
C PHE A 307 -18.80 -3.96 -4.57
N TRP A 308 -19.46 -4.42 -5.63
CA TRP A 308 -18.79 -4.88 -6.86
C TRP A 308 -17.94 -3.79 -7.50
N GLY A 309 -18.49 -2.57 -7.65
CA GLY A 309 -17.74 -1.46 -8.23
C GLY A 309 -16.50 -1.09 -7.40
N MET A 310 -16.57 -1.21 -6.08
CA MET A 310 -15.41 -0.97 -5.20
C MET A 310 -14.45 -2.17 -5.17
N LEU A 311 -14.94 -3.41 -5.21
CA LEU A 311 -14.13 -4.62 -5.27
C LEU A 311 -13.27 -4.60 -6.53
N TRP A 312 -13.86 -4.28 -7.68
CA TRP A 312 -13.10 -4.23 -8.93
C TRP A 312 -12.14 -3.05 -9.02
N ARG A 313 -12.36 -1.97 -8.25
CA ARG A 313 -11.33 -0.95 -8.02
C ARG A 313 -10.17 -1.49 -7.20
N LEU A 314 -10.40 -2.32 -6.18
CA LEU A 314 -9.31 -3.00 -5.45
C LEU A 314 -8.54 -3.95 -6.37
N HIS A 315 -9.22 -4.81 -7.12
CA HIS A 315 -8.53 -5.69 -8.09
C HIS A 315 -7.80 -4.91 -9.18
N SER A 316 -8.24 -3.71 -9.53
CA SER A 316 -7.51 -2.86 -10.49
C SER A 316 -6.21 -2.28 -9.94
N LEU A 317 -6.00 -2.34 -8.62
CA LEU A 317 -4.73 -2.01 -7.99
C LEU A 317 -3.72 -3.15 -8.12
N LEU A 318 -4.13 -4.39 -8.39
CA LEU A 318 -3.21 -5.51 -8.55
C LEU A 318 -2.26 -5.27 -9.73
N PRO A 319 -0.94 -5.45 -9.56
CA PRO A 319 0.02 -5.24 -10.64
C PRO A 319 -0.20 -6.28 -11.74
N ARG A 320 -0.29 -5.86 -13.00
CA ARG A 320 -0.47 -6.78 -14.14
C ARG A 320 0.84 -6.94 -14.91
N ALA A 321 1.06 -8.13 -15.45
CA ALA A 321 2.22 -8.39 -16.30
C ALA A 321 2.25 -7.42 -17.50
N GLY A 322 3.47 -6.97 -17.82
CA GLY A 322 3.75 -6.18 -19.01
C GLY A 322 3.37 -6.94 -20.30
N ILE A 323 3.11 -6.26 -21.43
CA ILE A 323 3.16 -6.89 -22.75
C ILE A 323 4.62 -7.31 -22.93
N PRO A 324 4.92 -8.59 -23.15
CA PRO A 324 6.28 -9.05 -23.39
C PRO A 324 6.93 -8.24 -24.52
N LYS A 325 8.18 -7.80 -24.32
CA LYS A 325 8.90 -6.97 -25.31
C LYS A 325 8.95 -7.63 -26.69
N GLU A 326 9.08 -8.96 -26.72
CA GLU A 326 9.06 -9.82 -27.91
C GLU A 326 7.76 -9.74 -28.72
N ILE A 327 6.63 -9.48 -28.04
CA ILE A 327 5.32 -9.29 -28.68
C ILE A 327 5.16 -7.85 -29.17
N GLY A 328 5.78 -6.88 -28.48
CA GLY A 328 5.71 -5.46 -28.83
C GLY A 328 6.44 -5.08 -30.13
N GLY A 329 7.39 -5.91 -30.60
CA GLY A 329 8.15 -5.67 -31.83
C GLY A 329 7.45 -6.08 -33.13
N ASP A 330 6.37 -6.85 -33.05
CA ASP A 330 5.59 -7.34 -34.20
C ASP A 330 4.16 -6.77 -34.12
N PRO A 331 3.76 -5.87 -35.05
CA PRO A 331 2.45 -5.23 -35.04
C PRO A 331 1.27 -6.21 -35.07
N ASP A 332 1.37 -7.31 -35.82
CA ASP A 332 0.28 -8.29 -35.97
C ASP A 332 0.17 -9.17 -34.73
N ARG A 333 1.32 -9.60 -34.19
CA ARG A 333 1.36 -10.34 -32.92
C ARG A 333 0.86 -9.50 -31.76
N LEU A 334 1.20 -8.20 -31.74
CA LEU A 334 0.69 -7.23 -30.77
C LEU A 334 -0.81 -7.02 -30.90
N ALA A 335 -1.34 -6.92 -32.12
CA ALA A 335 -2.79 -6.81 -32.37
C ALA A 335 -3.53 -8.05 -31.84
N ARG A 336 -3.08 -9.26 -32.19
CA ARG A 336 -3.65 -10.53 -31.69
C ARG A 336 -3.59 -10.63 -30.16
N TYR A 337 -2.47 -10.20 -29.56
CA TYR A 337 -2.31 -10.19 -28.11
C TYR A 337 -3.30 -9.23 -27.43
N LYS A 338 -3.47 -8.02 -27.98
CA LYS A 338 -4.46 -7.04 -27.50
C LYS A 338 -5.89 -7.55 -27.64
N GLU A 339 -6.25 -8.13 -28.79
CA GLU A 339 -7.57 -8.75 -28.99
C GLU A 339 -7.83 -9.90 -28.03
N ALA A 340 -6.81 -10.71 -27.72
CA ALA A 340 -6.93 -11.76 -26.71
C ALA A 340 -7.20 -11.16 -25.32
N ILE A 341 -6.46 -10.12 -24.92
CA ILE A 341 -6.72 -9.38 -23.67
C ILE A 341 -8.15 -8.84 -23.65
N GLU A 342 -8.60 -8.16 -24.71
CA GLU A 342 -9.95 -7.59 -24.77
C GLU A 342 -11.04 -8.67 -24.65
N ARG A 343 -10.87 -9.81 -25.32
CA ARG A 343 -11.78 -10.96 -25.18
C ARG A 343 -11.79 -11.52 -23.76
N HIS A 344 -10.63 -11.65 -23.13
CA HIS A 344 -10.53 -12.06 -21.72
C HIS A 344 -11.22 -11.05 -20.79
N GLU A 345 -10.99 -9.75 -20.99
CA GLU A 345 -11.61 -8.68 -20.20
C GLU A 345 -13.14 -8.64 -20.38
N ALA A 346 -13.65 -8.85 -21.59
CA ALA A 346 -15.08 -8.93 -21.87
C ALA A 346 -15.72 -10.16 -21.19
N ARG A 347 -15.05 -11.31 -21.23
CA ARG A 347 -15.48 -12.52 -20.52
C ARG A 347 -15.51 -12.29 -19.01
N ASP A 348 -14.45 -11.69 -18.48
CA ASP A 348 -14.33 -11.32 -17.08
C ASP A 348 -15.39 -10.32 -16.66
N ALA A 349 -15.78 -9.35 -17.50
CA ALA A 349 -16.79 -8.35 -17.18
C ALA A 349 -18.14 -9.00 -16.81
N LYS A 350 -18.55 -10.05 -17.53
CA LYS A 350 -19.76 -10.81 -17.23
C LYS A 350 -19.66 -11.57 -15.90
N VAL A 351 -18.50 -12.16 -15.61
CA VAL A 351 -18.24 -12.83 -14.32
C VAL A 351 -18.24 -11.80 -13.18
N ARG A 352 -17.56 -10.67 -13.37
CA ARG A 352 -17.46 -9.57 -12.40
C ARG A 352 -18.81 -8.97 -12.03
N ALA A 353 -19.74 -8.87 -12.99
CA ALA A 353 -21.09 -8.39 -12.76
C ALA A 353 -21.94 -9.37 -11.92
N ASN A 354 -21.66 -10.67 -12.04
CA ASN A 354 -22.39 -11.75 -11.36
C ASN A 354 -21.61 -12.34 -10.19
N PHE A 355 -20.45 -11.79 -9.84
CA PHE A 355 -19.60 -12.29 -8.77
C PHE A 355 -20.41 -12.43 -7.48
N LEU A 356 -20.35 -13.60 -6.84
CA LEU A 356 -21.16 -13.94 -5.66
C LEU A 356 -22.67 -13.74 -5.87
N GLY A 357 -23.17 -13.98 -7.09
CA GLY A 357 -24.58 -13.86 -7.47
C GLY A 357 -25.03 -12.43 -7.87
N GLY A 358 -24.15 -11.43 -7.75
CA GLY A 358 -24.46 -10.05 -8.17
C GLY A 358 -25.58 -9.35 -7.36
N HIS A 359 -25.96 -8.15 -7.77
CA HIS A 359 -26.91 -7.30 -7.02
C HIS A 359 -28.29 -7.93 -6.81
N VAL A 360 -28.76 -8.71 -7.79
CA VAL A 360 -30.09 -9.35 -7.78
C VAL A 360 -30.18 -10.38 -6.67
N PHE A 361 -29.18 -11.27 -6.57
CA PHE A 361 -29.13 -12.30 -5.52
C PHE A 361 -29.18 -11.69 -4.11
N TRP A 362 -28.49 -10.58 -3.89
CA TRP A 362 -28.43 -9.91 -2.58
C TRP A 362 -29.60 -8.95 -2.31
N ARG A 363 -30.61 -8.87 -3.19
CA ARG A 363 -31.76 -7.96 -3.08
C ARG A 363 -31.37 -6.49 -2.90
N LEU A 364 -30.21 -6.11 -3.43
CA LEU A 364 -29.75 -4.73 -3.40
C LEU A 364 -30.35 -4.05 -4.63
N LYS A 365 -31.35 -3.15 -4.43
CA LYS A 365 -32.00 -2.40 -5.53
C LYS A 365 -30.94 -1.92 -6.52
N ARG A 366 -31.15 -2.23 -7.80
CA ARG A 366 -30.33 -1.82 -8.94
C ARG A 366 -30.25 -0.29 -8.90
N TRP A 367 -29.21 0.26 -8.30
CA TRP A 367 -28.84 1.64 -8.56
C TRP A 367 -28.61 1.68 -10.06
N LEU A 368 -29.23 2.63 -10.77
CA LEU A 368 -29.01 2.85 -12.20
C LEU A 368 -27.50 2.83 -12.39
N TRP A 369 -27.02 1.72 -12.95
CA TRP A 369 -25.62 1.51 -13.26
C TRP A 369 -25.28 2.64 -14.22
N ASP A 370 -24.68 3.70 -13.69
CA ASP A 370 -24.18 4.76 -14.55
C ASP A 370 -23.11 4.11 -15.41
N ARG A 371 -23.32 4.08 -16.73
CA ARG A 371 -22.30 3.64 -17.68
C ARG A 371 -21.03 4.49 -17.52
N SER A 372 -21.06 5.64 -16.83
CA SER A 372 -19.86 6.37 -16.42
C SER A 372 -18.97 5.63 -15.37
N MET A 373 -19.47 4.55 -14.77
CA MET A 373 -18.74 3.66 -13.85
C MET A 373 -18.28 2.36 -14.49
N GLU A 374 -18.65 2.06 -15.75
CA GLU A 374 -17.63 1.54 -16.65
C GLU A 374 -16.56 2.60 -16.59
N VAL A 375 -15.53 2.31 -15.81
CA VAL A 375 -14.20 2.88 -15.92
C VAL A 375 -14.24 4.04 -16.89
N ARG A 376 -14.38 5.29 -16.41
CA ARG A 376 -13.96 6.44 -17.23
C ARG A 376 -12.69 5.94 -17.87
N ARG A 377 -12.69 5.75 -19.19
CA ARG A 377 -11.58 5.15 -19.97
C ARG A 377 -10.23 5.81 -19.65
N ASN A 378 -10.27 6.94 -18.91
CA ASN A 378 -9.16 7.75 -18.44
C ASN A 378 -8.70 7.53 -16.98
N ILE A 379 -9.33 6.69 -16.14
CA ILE A 379 -8.86 6.41 -14.75
C ILE A 379 -8.26 5.00 -14.62
N LEU A 380 -8.57 4.10 -15.55
CA LEU A 380 -7.83 2.86 -15.78
C LEU A 380 -7.46 2.81 -17.26
N ASN A 381 -6.67 3.78 -17.73
CA ASN A 381 -6.02 3.62 -19.02
C ASN A 381 -4.63 3.02 -18.82
N PRO A 382 -4.44 1.70 -18.92
CA PRO A 382 -3.12 1.14 -19.06
C PRO A 382 -2.40 1.69 -20.31
N ALA A 383 -3.09 2.28 -21.31
CA ALA A 383 -2.44 2.97 -22.43
C ALA A 383 -1.68 4.25 -22.06
N TRP A 384 -1.95 4.86 -20.90
CA TRP A 384 -1.06 5.90 -20.37
C TRP A 384 0.24 5.27 -19.85
N TRP A 385 0.14 4.17 -19.10
CA TRP A 385 1.30 3.35 -18.72
C TRP A 385 2.11 2.89 -19.95
N TRP A 386 1.46 2.43 -21.03
CA TRP A 386 2.12 2.00 -22.27
C TRP A 386 2.75 3.16 -23.07
N LYS A 387 2.13 4.35 -23.10
CA LYS A 387 2.67 5.54 -23.81
C LYS A 387 3.85 6.19 -23.08
N GLU A 388 3.89 6.15 -21.75
CA GLU A 388 5.00 6.71 -20.95
C GLU A 388 6.23 5.77 -20.94
N TRP A 389 6.00 4.45 -20.85
CA TRP A 389 7.08 3.45 -20.87
C TRP A 389 7.72 3.31 -22.26
N GLY A 390 6.91 3.34 -23.33
CA GLY A 390 7.41 3.33 -24.71
C GLY A 390 8.25 4.55 -25.09
N ARG A 391 7.93 5.74 -24.55
CA ARG A 391 8.73 6.97 -24.76
C ARG A 391 10.13 6.91 -24.12
N ARG A 392 10.31 6.12 -23.07
CA ARG A 392 11.60 5.99 -22.35
C ARG A 392 12.58 5.00 -22.98
N ILE A 393 12.12 4.06 -23.80
CA ILE A 393 13.02 3.14 -24.53
C ILE A 393 13.54 3.79 -25.84
N GLY A 394 12.77 4.72 -26.43
CA GLY A 394 13.18 5.43 -27.66
C GLY A 394 14.08 6.66 -27.46
N SER A 395 14.46 7.01 -26.22
CA SER A 395 15.22 8.26 -25.93
C SER A 395 16.50 8.06 -25.11
N GLN A 396 17.01 6.83 -25.00
CA GLN A 396 18.40 6.61 -24.59
C GLN A 396 19.33 6.98 -25.75
N ARG A 397 19.58 8.28 -25.96
CA ARG A 397 20.88 8.71 -26.49
C ARG A 397 21.90 8.52 -25.38
N ALA A 398 22.99 7.86 -25.73
CA ALA A 398 24.13 7.58 -24.85
C ALA A 398 24.55 8.83 -24.04
N PRO A 399 24.96 8.67 -22.77
CA PRO A 399 25.42 9.79 -21.97
C PRO A 399 26.72 10.38 -22.55
N ASN A 400 26.67 11.66 -22.92
CA ASN A 400 27.87 12.44 -23.17
C ASN A 400 28.68 12.51 -21.87
N GLN A 401 29.94 12.06 -21.95
CA GLN A 401 30.96 12.28 -20.94
C GLN A 401 31.07 13.78 -20.66
N ILE A 402 30.73 14.18 -19.44
CA ILE A 402 31.05 15.52 -18.93
C ILE A 402 32.53 15.49 -18.56
N ARG A 403 33.36 16.14 -19.36
CA ARG A 403 34.75 16.47 -19.01
C ARG A 403 34.73 17.40 -17.79
N THR A 404 35.42 17.00 -16.73
CA THR A 404 35.85 17.89 -15.64
C THR A 404 36.95 18.83 -16.15
N PRO A 405 36.93 20.12 -15.81
CA PRO A 405 38.06 21.00 -16.08
C PRO A 405 39.16 20.80 -15.03
N VAL A 406 40.33 20.42 -15.54
CA VAL A 406 41.68 20.31 -14.96
C VAL A 406 41.88 19.29 -13.84
#